data_AF-A0A8H3YF78-F1
#
_entry.id   AF-A0A8H3YF78-F1
#
_cell.length_a   1.000
_cell.length_b   1.000
_cell.length_c   1.000
_cell.angle_alpha   90.00
_cell.angle_beta   90.00
_cell.angle_gamma   90.00
#
_symmetry.space_group_name_H-M   'P 1'
#
loop_
_entity.id
_entity.type
_entity.pdbx_description
1 polymer ?
#
loop_
_entity_poly.entity_id
_entity_poly.type
_entity_poly.pdbx_seq_one_letter_code
_entity_poly.pdbx_strand_id
1 'polypeptide(L)'
;MQYHRVVRTHACPFCKKSHVSLSTVVAHLEAGKCTSGANRQLVDQFIWRSTRGANATAGALVKRSNNAPTLEPLMAYQATELSRNMYGRYECYFCPGLDFPYLAQLNQHLASPKHSKRPTSGLYTCPQCSKATETFSGLIQHAEMGKCGIRKNLAVQNALDTLTTKMNQLC
;
A
#
# COMPACT_ATOMS: atom_id res chain seq x y z
N MET A 1 -36.08 1.80 14.58
CA MET A 1 -35.72 0.65 13.73
C MET A 1 -34.27 0.81 13.31
N GLN A 2 -33.35 0.14 14.01
CA GLN A 2 -31.91 0.30 13.79
C GLN A 2 -31.46 -0.74 12.77
N TYR A 3 -31.21 -0.29 11.54
CA TYR A 3 -30.64 -1.13 10.49
C TYR A 3 -29.22 -1.53 10.91
N HIS A 4 -29.04 -2.76 11.39
CA HIS A 4 -27.73 -3.37 11.48
C HIS A 4 -27.21 -3.57 10.06
N ARG A 5 -26.41 -2.60 9.58
CA ARG A 5 -25.64 -2.76 8.35
C ARG A 5 -24.67 -3.91 8.59
N VAL A 6 -24.90 -5.07 7.97
CA VAL A 6 -23.93 -6.16 7.94
C VAL A 6 -22.69 -5.61 7.22
N VAL A 7 -21.70 -5.17 8.00
CA VAL A 7 -20.43 -4.71 7.45
C VAL A 7 -19.70 -5.95 6.97
N ARG A 8 -19.64 -6.14 5.65
CA ARG A 8 -18.78 -7.17 5.07
C ARG A 8 -17.35 -6.84 5.46
N THR A 9 -16.72 -7.75 6.21
CA THR A 9 -15.31 -7.62 6.59
C THR A 9 -14.44 -8.42 5.64
N HIS A 10 -13.27 -7.88 5.31
CA HIS A 10 -12.25 -8.53 4.50
C HIS A 10 -11.12 -9.01 5.41
N ALA A 11 -10.89 -10.32 5.48
CA ALA A 11 -9.79 -10.87 6.26
C ALA A 11 -8.48 -10.76 5.47
N CYS A 12 -7.40 -10.33 6.14
CA CYS A 12 -6.06 -10.46 5.60
C CYS A 12 -5.75 -11.96 5.42
N PRO A 13 -5.35 -12.42 4.22
CA PRO A 13 -5.11 -13.84 3.96
C PRO A 13 -3.96 -14.41 4.80
N PHE A 14 -3.01 -13.57 5.22
CA PHE A 14 -1.80 -14.01 5.91
C PHE A 14 -1.90 -14.00 7.43
N CYS A 15 -2.52 -12.97 8.02
CA CYS A 15 -2.63 -12.84 9.48
C CYS A 15 -4.06 -12.98 10.00
N LYS A 16 -5.04 -13.21 9.11
CA LYS A 16 -6.47 -13.39 9.38
C LYS A 16 -7.17 -12.22 10.07
N LYS A 17 -6.49 -11.10 10.33
CA LYS A 17 -7.10 -9.88 10.86
C LYS A 17 -8.17 -9.36 9.91
N SER A 18 -9.31 -8.97 10.47
CA SER A 18 -10.45 -8.42 9.72
C SER A 18 -10.30 -6.92 9.49
N HIS A 19 -10.65 -6.49 8.28
CA HIS A 19 -10.59 -5.11 7.82
C HIS A 19 -11.93 -4.72 7.19
N VAL A 20 -12.21 -3.42 7.12
CA VAL A 20 -13.50 -2.88 6.64
C VAL A 20 -13.62 -2.83 5.11
N SER A 21 -12.51 -3.00 4.39
CA SER A 21 -12.42 -2.91 2.92
C SER A 21 -11.17 -3.62 2.40
N LEU A 22 -11.06 -3.80 1.08
CA LEU A 22 -9.83 -4.31 0.47
C LEU A 22 -8.70 -3.29 0.57
N SER A 23 -8.99 -2.00 0.37
CA SER A 23 -8.00 -0.92 0.54
C SER A 23 -7.35 -0.93 1.93
N THR A 24 -8.12 -1.28 2.97
CA THR A 24 -7.60 -1.37 4.34
C THR A 24 -6.80 -2.64 4.62
N VAL A 25 -7.10 -3.76 3.93
CA VAL A 25 -6.20 -4.94 3.91
C VAL A 25 -4.86 -4.57 3.27
N VAL A 26 -4.88 -3.95 2.10
CA VAL A 26 -3.65 -3.55 1.39
C VAL A 26 -2.86 -2.52 2.21
N ALA A 27 -3.51 -1.52 2.80
CA ALA A 27 -2.85 -0.53 3.66
C ALA A 27 -2.19 -1.17 4.90
N HIS A 28 -2.80 -2.23 5.44
CA HIS A 28 -2.21 -3.01 6.53
C HIS A 28 -0.91 -3.71 6.11
N LEU A 29 -0.87 -4.28 4.90
CA LEU A 29 0.34 -4.87 4.32
C LEU A 29 1.39 -3.78 4.04
N GLU A 30 1.03 -2.69 3.36
CA GLU A 30 1.98 -1.63 3.03
C GLU A 30 2.59 -0.97 4.27
N ALA A 31 1.83 -0.86 5.36
CA ALA A 31 2.31 -0.34 6.63
C ALA A 31 3.29 -1.27 7.38
N GLY A 32 3.55 -2.48 6.87
CA GLY A 32 4.44 -3.43 7.53
C GLY A 32 3.83 -4.15 8.73
N LYS A 33 2.54 -3.93 9.03
CA LYS A 33 1.89 -4.36 10.29
C LYS A 33 1.50 -5.84 10.29
N CYS A 34 1.64 -6.52 9.16
CA CYS A 34 1.27 -7.93 9.02
C CYS A 34 2.33 -8.83 9.62
N THR A 35 1.90 -9.90 10.29
CA THR A 35 2.81 -10.93 10.83
C THR A 35 3.53 -11.71 9.74
N SER A 36 3.08 -11.65 8.48
CA SER A 36 3.80 -12.22 7.35
C SER A 36 5.07 -11.45 6.95
N GLY A 37 5.31 -10.27 7.54
CA GLY A 37 6.41 -9.39 7.15
C GLY A 37 6.17 -8.63 5.84
N ALA A 38 4.99 -8.76 5.23
CA ALA A 38 4.60 -7.95 4.08
C ALA A 38 4.71 -6.45 4.41
N ASN A 39 5.30 -5.69 3.50
CA ASN A 39 5.54 -4.26 3.62
C ASN A 39 5.31 -3.55 2.26
N ARG A 40 5.39 -2.21 2.25
CA ARG A 40 5.21 -1.41 1.02
C ARG A 40 6.10 -1.88 -0.14
N GLN A 41 7.37 -2.16 0.12
CA GLN A 41 8.32 -2.57 -0.92
C GLN A 41 7.88 -3.87 -1.59
N LEU A 42 7.44 -4.86 -0.82
CA LEU A 42 6.95 -6.13 -1.34
C LEU A 42 5.68 -5.95 -2.18
N VAL A 43 4.71 -5.17 -1.68
CA VAL A 43 3.48 -4.87 -2.42
C VAL A 43 3.80 -4.17 -3.74
N ASP A 44 4.63 -3.12 -3.71
CA ASP A 44 4.98 -2.35 -4.90
C ASP A 44 5.74 -3.19 -5.93
N GLN A 45 6.71 -3.99 -5.50
CA GLN A 45 7.44 -4.89 -6.39
C GLN A 45 6.52 -5.93 -7.01
N PHE A 46 5.58 -6.47 -6.24
CA PHE A 46 4.62 -7.45 -6.72
C PHE A 46 3.70 -6.87 -7.79
N ILE A 47 3.08 -5.71 -7.53
CA ILE A 47 2.16 -5.07 -8.49
C ILE A 47 2.94 -4.63 -9.73
N TRP A 48 4.14 -4.06 -9.55
CA TRP A 48 5.00 -3.72 -10.66
C TRP A 48 5.29 -4.94 -11.53
N ARG A 49 5.75 -6.07 -10.97
CA ARG A 49 6.01 -7.30 -11.75
C ARG A 49 4.75 -7.84 -12.41
N SER A 50 3.63 -7.89 -11.68
CA SER A 50 2.36 -8.46 -12.16
C SER A 50 1.73 -7.67 -13.30
N THR A 51 2.05 -6.39 -13.43
CA THR A 51 1.56 -5.51 -14.51
C THR A 51 2.52 -5.44 -15.70
N ARG A 52 3.72 -6.03 -15.60
CA ARG A 52 4.69 -6.06 -16.70
C ARG A 52 4.19 -6.96 -17.82
N GLY A 53 4.05 -6.41 -19.04
CA GLY A 53 3.54 -7.16 -20.19
C GLY A 53 2.07 -7.56 -20.08
N ALA A 54 1.35 -7.02 -19.08
CA ALA A 54 -0.10 -7.17 -19.01
C ALA A 54 -0.79 -6.34 -20.12
N ASN A 55 -2.10 -6.52 -20.28
CA ASN A 55 -2.87 -5.72 -21.22
C ASN A 55 -2.77 -4.21 -20.89
N ALA A 56 -3.11 -3.36 -21.87
CA ALA A 56 -2.97 -1.91 -21.76
C ALA A 56 -3.63 -1.34 -20.48
N THR A 57 -4.77 -1.90 -20.07
CA THR A 57 -5.52 -1.45 -18.89
C THR A 57 -4.77 -1.73 -17.59
N ALA A 58 -4.27 -2.95 -17.39
CA ALA A 58 -3.49 -3.30 -16.20
C ALA A 58 -2.11 -2.64 -16.21
N GLY A 59 -1.49 -2.50 -17.38
CA GLY A 59 -0.22 -1.79 -17.56
C GLY A 59 -0.33 -0.31 -17.20
N ALA A 60 -1.47 0.34 -17.47
CA ALA A 60 -1.71 1.75 -17.14
C ALA A 60 -1.89 2.02 -15.63
N LEU A 61 -2.06 0.98 -14.79
CA LEU A 61 -2.21 1.14 -13.34
C LEU A 61 -0.91 1.56 -12.66
N VAL A 62 0.24 1.25 -13.27
CA VAL A 62 1.57 1.51 -12.71
C VAL A 62 2.33 2.42 -13.65
N LYS A 63 2.78 3.57 -13.15
CA LYS A 63 3.64 4.48 -13.88
C LYS A 63 4.99 3.79 -14.13
N ARG A 64 5.36 3.66 -15.41
CA ARG A 64 6.60 3.03 -15.86
C ARG A 64 7.37 4.01 -16.75
N SER A 65 8.67 4.11 -16.54
CA SER A 65 9.56 4.66 -17.56
C SER A 65 9.84 3.55 -18.58
N ASN A 66 9.75 3.86 -19.88
CA ASN A 66 9.74 2.88 -20.97
C ASN A 66 10.96 1.94 -21.01
N ASN A 67 12.05 2.28 -20.31
CA ASN A 67 13.29 1.51 -20.26
C ASN A 67 13.73 1.08 -18.85
N ALA A 68 12.92 1.25 -17.81
CA ALA A 68 13.34 0.91 -16.44
C ALA A 68 13.29 -0.62 -16.21
N PRO A 69 14.45 -1.30 -16.01
CA PRO A 69 14.49 -2.75 -15.78
C PRO A 69 13.96 -3.13 -14.39
N THR A 70 13.93 -2.17 -13.46
CA THR A 70 13.53 -2.32 -12.07
C THR A 70 12.68 -1.14 -11.61
N LEU A 71 11.94 -1.34 -10.53
CA LEU A 71 11.23 -0.26 -9.85
C LEU A 71 12.24 0.61 -9.08
N GLU A 72 12.22 1.93 -9.32
CA GLU A 72 13.00 2.94 -8.58
C GLU A 72 12.93 2.69 -7.08
N PRO A 73 14.02 2.72 -6.29
CA PRO A 73 13.99 2.38 -4.87
C PRO A 73 13.15 3.36 -4.02
N LEU A 74 12.68 2.89 -2.86
CA LEU A 74 12.09 3.76 -1.84
C LEU A 74 13.22 4.49 -1.11
N MET A 75 13.03 5.76 -0.77
CA MET A 75 13.86 6.43 0.22
C MET A 75 13.64 5.75 1.57
N ALA A 76 14.72 5.22 2.15
CA ALA A 76 14.69 4.52 3.42
C ALA A 76 15.30 5.41 4.51
N TYR A 77 14.54 5.64 5.58
CA TYR A 77 15.06 6.19 6.82
C TYR A 77 15.26 5.04 7.80
N GLN A 78 16.42 5.02 8.44
CA GLN A 78 16.75 4.02 9.44
C GLN A 78 17.03 4.71 10.77
N ALA A 79 16.28 4.31 11.78
CA ALA A 79 16.55 4.66 13.16
C ALA A 79 17.61 3.71 13.75
N THR A 80 18.41 4.26 14.65
CA THR A 80 19.39 3.52 15.46
C THR A 80 19.05 3.68 16.93
N GLU A 81 19.84 3.07 17.82
CA GLU A 81 19.68 3.25 19.27
C GLU A 81 19.77 4.72 19.71
N LEU A 82 20.39 5.58 18.89
CA LEU A 82 20.48 7.02 19.13
C LEU A 82 19.14 7.75 19.00
N SER A 83 18.11 7.12 18.42
CA SER A 83 16.75 7.68 18.34
C SER A 83 15.96 7.53 19.65
N ARG A 84 16.59 7.02 20.72
CA ARG A 84 15.97 6.83 22.02
C ARG A 84 15.98 8.14 22.82
N ASN A 85 14.80 8.57 23.26
CA ASN A 85 14.61 9.76 24.08
C ASN A 85 14.93 9.50 25.56
N MET A 86 14.89 10.57 26.36
CA MET A 86 15.16 10.52 27.80
C MET A 86 14.19 9.63 28.59
N TYR A 87 13.01 9.32 28.04
CA TYR A 87 12.03 8.41 28.64
C TYR A 87 12.25 6.95 28.25
N GLY A 88 13.34 6.65 27.54
CA GLY A 88 13.69 5.31 27.10
C GLY A 88 12.85 4.79 25.94
N ARG A 89 12.15 5.68 25.21
CA ARG A 89 11.30 5.36 24.05
C ARG A 89 11.95 5.85 22.76
N TYR A 90 11.65 5.23 21.63
CA TYR A 90 12.20 5.59 20.32
C TYR A 90 11.28 6.57 19.61
N GLU A 91 11.76 7.77 19.30
CA GLU A 91 10.93 8.84 18.73
C GLU A 91 11.16 8.99 17.22
N CYS A 92 10.07 9.23 16.48
CA CYS A 92 10.17 9.57 15.06
C CYS A 92 10.49 11.05 14.89
N TYR A 93 11.65 11.35 14.29
CA TYR A 93 12.08 12.72 13.99
C TYR A 93 11.10 13.52 13.11
N PHE A 94 10.32 12.83 12.27
CA PHE A 94 9.39 13.47 11.33
C PHE A 94 7.95 13.60 11.87
N CYS A 95 7.61 12.88 12.95
CA CYS A 95 6.27 12.84 13.51
C CYS A 95 6.32 13.30 14.98
N PRO A 96 6.09 14.60 15.25
CA PRO A 96 6.13 15.13 16.61
C PRO A 96 5.18 14.36 17.53
N GLY A 97 5.70 13.93 18.69
CA GLY A 97 4.92 13.23 19.72
C GLY A 97 4.58 11.77 19.38
N LEU A 98 5.18 11.18 18.34
CA LEU A 98 5.03 9.76 18.03
C LEU A 98 6.29 8.99 18.45
N ASP A 99 6.13 8.17 19.49
CA ASP A 99 7.19 7.33 20.01
C ASP A 99 6.79 5.85 20.08
N PHE A 100 7.81 5.00 20.20
CA PHE A 100 7.68 3.55 20.17
C PHE A 100 8.50 2.91 21.30
N PRO A 101 8.01 1.82 21.93
CA PRO A 101 8.78 1.10 22.95
C PRO A 101 10.00 0.34 22.39
N TYR A 102 10.02 0.01 21.10
CA TYR A 102 11.08 -0.80 20.49
C TYR A 102 11.60 -0.19 19.20
N LEU A 103 12.92 -0.24 18.98
CA LEU A 103 13.59 0.28 17.78
C LEU A 103 13.00 -0.31 16.49
N ALA A 104 12.67 -1.60 16.50
CA ALA A 104 12.05 -2.27 15.36
C ALA A 104 10.71 -1.65 14.95
N GLN A 105 9.93 -1.15 15.91
CA GLN A 105 8.64 -0.49 15.61
C GLN A 105 8.84 0.89 15.01
N LEU A 106 9.84 1.65 15.47
CA LEU A 106 10.21 2.91 14.84
C LEU A 106 10.70 2.69 13.41
N ASN A 107 11.55 1.68 13.18
CA ASN A 107 12.01 1.33 11.83
C ASN A 107 10.87 0.85 10.93
N GLN A 108 9.90 0.09 11.45
CA GLN A 108 8.67 -0.27 10.73
C GLN A 108 7.85 0.97 10.36
N HIS A 109 7.72 1.94 11.27
CA HIS A 109 7.03 3.19 11.02
C HIS A 109 7.73 4.03 9.93
N LEU A 110 9.06 4.14 9.96
CA LEU A 110 9.85 4.82 8.95
C LEU A 110 9.77 4.13 7.57
N ALA A 111 9.66 2.80 7.54
CA ALA A 111 9.44 2.04 6.32
C ALA A 111 8.00 2.17 5.77
N SER A 112 7.04 2.63 6.58
CA SER A 112 5.65 2.78 6.16
C SER A 112 5.47 3.91 5.14
N PRO A 113 4.35 3.92 4.37
CA PRO A 113 4.12 4.93 3.34
C PRO A 113 4.17 6.39 3.79
N LYS A 114 4.09 6.66 5.11
CA LYS A 114 4.23 8.00 5.67
C LYS A 114 5.62 8.60 5.40
N HIS A 115 6.67 7.79 5.41
CA HIS A 115 8.05 8.26 5.28
C HIS A 115 8.80 7.62 4.10
N SER A 116 8.42 6.42 3.65
CA SER A 116 9.08 5.75 2.54
C SER A 116 8.63 6.29 1.18
N LYS A 117 9.04 7.49 0.76
CA LYS A 117 8.64 8.06 -0.54
C LYS A 117 9.60 7.64 -1.66
N ARG A 118 9.11 7.59 -2.91
CA ARG A 118 9.98 7.48 -4.09
C ARG A 118 10.34 8.87 -4.60
N PRO A 119 11.47 9.04 -5.31
CA PRO A 119 11.80 10.29 -5.97
C PRO A 119 10.72 10.73 -6.96
N THR A 120 10.14 9.77 -7.70
CA THR A 120 8.98 9.99 -8.55
C THR A 120 7.70 9.76 -7.77
N SER A 121 6.89 10.81 -7.62
CA SER A 121 5.55 10.69 -7.04
C SER A 121 4.57 9.98 -7.97
N GLY A 122 3.58 9.34 -7.37
CA GLY A 122 2.45 8.75 -8.07
C GLY A 122 2.79 7.47 -8.82
N LEU A 123 3.30 6.45 -8.12
CA LEU A 123 3.56 5.14 -8.71
C LEU A 123 2.30 4.54 -9.36
N TYR A 124 1.14 4.75 -8.73
CA TYR A 124 -0.11 4.17 -9.19
C TYR A 124 -1.00 5.24 -9.81
N THR A 125 -1.59 4.93 -10.97
CA THR A 125 -2.45 5.84 -11.71
C THR A 125 -3.79 5.20 -11.99
N CYS A 126 -4.87 5.94 -11.76
CA CYS A 126 -6.20 5.55 -12.21
C CYS A 126 -6.30 5.72 -13.74
N PRO A 127 -6.51 4.67 -14.54
CA PRO A 127 -6.61 4.79 -16.00
C PRO A 127 -7.88 5.51 -16.48
N GLN A 128 -8.86 5.70 -15.60
CA GLN A 128 -10.12 6.37 -15.93
C GLN A 128 -10.04 7.90 -15.80
N CYS A 129 -9.30 8.40 -14.80
CA CYS A 129 -9.25 9.84 -14.50
C CYS A 129 -7.84 10.38 -14.25
N SER A 130 -6.81 9.58 -14.50
CA SER A 130 -5.40 9.91 -14.33
C SER A 130 -4.99 10.35 -12.92
N LYS A 131 -5.83 10.09 -11.91
CA LYS A 131 -5.49 10.38 -10.51
C LYS A 131 -4.31 9.50 -10.09
N ALA A 132 -3.21 10.16 -9.74
CA ALA A 132 -2.02 9.50 -9.21
C ALA A 132 -2.11 9.29 -7.69
N THR A 133 -1.59 8.16 -7.22
CA THR A 133 -1.51 7.77 -5.81
C THR A 133 -0.16 7.12 -5.52
N GLU A 134 0.34 7.34 -4.30
CA GLU A 134 1.65 6.80 -3.86
C GLU A 134 1.59 5.31 -3.52
N THR A 135 0.43 4.84 -3.08
CA THR A 135 0.22 3.49 -2.55
C THR A 135 -0.86 2.77 -3.35
N PHE A 136 -0.76 1.44 -3.42
CA PHE A 136 -1.77 0.63 -4.07
C PHE A 136 -3.09 0.68 -3.29
N SER A 137 -3.01 0.74 -1.95
CA SER A 137 -4.19 0.96 -1.10
C SER A 137 -4.92 2.25 -1.46
N GLY A 138 -4.20 3.31 -1.82
CA GLY A 138 -4.77 4.58 -2.26
C GLY A 138 -5.52 4.46 -3.58
N LEU A 139 -4.98 3.71 -4.55
CA LEU A 139 -5.66 3.43 -5.81
C LEU A 139 -6.93 2.58 -5.59
N ILE A 140 -6.85 1.53 -4.77
CA ILE A 140 -8.01 0.70 -4.44
C ILE A 140 -9.07 1.52 -3.70
N GLN A 141 -8.69 2.34 -2.72
CA GLN A 141 -9.63 3.22 -2.02
C GLN A 141 -10.30 4.20 -2.99
N HIS A 142 -9.53 4.79 -3.91
CA HIS A 142 -10.07 5.65 -4.96
C HIS A 142 -11.10 4.91 -5.82
N ALA A 143 -10.83 3.67 -6.21
CA ALA A 143 -11.75 2.83 -6.96
C ALA A 143 -12.99 2.42 -6.14
N GLU A 144 -12.82 2.11 -4.86
CA GLU A 144 -13.88 1.81 -3.91
C GLU A 144 -14.82 3.00 -3.70
N MET A 145 -14.31 4.24 -3.71
CA MET A 145 -15.15 5.43 -3.62
C MET A 145 -15.95 5.70 -4.90
N GLY A 146 -15.45 5.26 -6.06
CA GLY A 146 -16.19 5.25 -7.33
C GLY A 146 -16.51 6.62 -7.96
N LYS A 147 -16.07 7.74 -7.36
CA LYS A 147 -16.42 9.10 -7.81
C LYS A 147 -16.00 9.41 -9.26
N CYS A 148 -14.94 8.78 -9.75
CA CYS A 148 -14.42 8.98 -11.10
C CYS A 148 -15.06 8.07 -12.17
N GLY A 149 -16.04 7.25 -11.80
CA GLY A 149 -16.69 6.32 -12.73
C GLY A 149 -15.88 5.06 -13.06
N ILE A 150 -14.71 4.85 -12.44
CA ILE A 150 -13.87 3.64 -12.63
C ILE A 150 -14.63 2.32 -12.39
N ARG A 151 -15.66 2.34 -11.53
CA ARG A 151 -16.54 1.19 -11.27
C ARG A 151 -17.35 0.76 -12.50
N LYS A 152 -17.56 1.66 -13.46
CA LYS A 152 -18.25 1.37 -14.73
C LYS A 152 -17.30 0.77 -15.77
N ASN A 153 -15.99 0.85 -15.56
CA ASN A 153 -14.98 0.31 -16.47
C ASN A 153 -14.61 -1.11 -16.03
N LEU A 154 -15.30 -2.10 -16.62
CA LEU A 154 -15.14 -3.51 -16.25
C LEU A 154 -13.71 -4.03 -16.45
N ALA A 155 -13.02 -3.57 -17.50
CA ALA A 155 -11.63 -3.96 -17.74
C ALA A 155 -10.71 -3.52 -16.58
N VAL A 156 -10.93 -2.31 -16.05
CA VAL A 156 -10.16 -1.79 -14.91
C VAL A 156 -10.53 -2.50 -13.61
N GLN A 157 -11.82 -2.77 -13.37
CA GLN A 157 -12.26 -3.54 -12.20
C GLN A 157 -11.62 -4.95 -12.20
N ASN A 158 -11.70 -5.66 -13.33
CA ASN A 158 -11.10 -6.98 -13.48
C ASN A 158 -9.58 -6.97 -13.25
N ALA A 159 -8.88 -5.92 -13.70
CA ALA A 159 -7.45 -5.77 -13.46
C ALA A 159 -7.14 -5.58 -11.96
N LEU A 160 -7.87 -4.72 -11.26
CA LEU A 160 -7.72 -4.51 -9.82
C LEU A 160 -8.07 -5.76 -9.01
N ASP A 161 -9.13 -6.46 -9.38
CA ASP A 161 -9.56 -7.70 -8.72
C ASP A 161 -8.54 -8.83 -8.94
N THR A 162 -8.01 -8.96 -10.15
CA THR A 162 -6.95 -9.92 -10.47
C THR A 162 -5.70 -9.65 -9.65
N LEU A 163 -5.26 -8.38 -9.58
CA LEU A 163 -4.09 -8.00 -8.80
C LEU A 163 -4.30 -8.25 -7.30
N THR A 164 -5.46 -7.88 -6.77
CA THR A 164 -5.80 -8.10 -5.35
C THR A 164 -5.91 -9.59 -5.02
N THR A 165 -6.46 -10.40 -5.94
CA THR A 165 -6.54 -11.86 -5.77
C THR A 165 -5.17 -12.51 -5.80
N LYS A 166 -4.31 -12.15 -6.76
CA LYS A 166 -2.94 -12.66 -6.81
C LYS A 166 -2.11 -12.17 -5.63
N MET A 167 -2.38 -10.97 -5.11
CA MET A 167 -1.75 -10.50 -3.86
C MET A 167 -2.05 -11.44 -2.69
N ASN A 168 -3.22 -12.09 -2.66
CA ASN A 168 -3.53 -13.07 -1.60
C ASN A 168 -2.67 -14.35 -1.67
N GLN A 169 -1.86 -14.51 -2.72
CA GLN A 169 -0.95 -15.63 -2.97
C GLN A 169 0.53 -15.22 -2.83
N LEU A 170 0.82 -14.07 -2.20
CA LEU A 170 2.18 -13.54 -2.01
C LEU A 170 3.11 -14.42 -1.13
N CYS A 171 2.65 -15.57 -0.63
CA CYS A 171 3.41 -16.49 0.22
C CYS A 171 3.22 -17.92 -0.26
#